data_AF-A0AAV6CCT6-F1
#
_entry.id   AF-A0AAV6CCT6-F1
#
_cell.length_a   1.000
_cell.length_b   1.000
_cell.length_c   1.000
_cell.angle_alpha   90.00
_cell.angle_beta   90.00
_cell.angle_gamma   90.00
#
_symmetry.space_group_name_H-M   'P 1'
#
loop_
_entity.id
_entity.type
_entity.pdbx_description
1 polymer ?
#
loop_
_entity_poly.entity_id
_entity_poly.type
_entity_poly.pdbx_seq_one_letter_code
_entity_poly.pdbx_strand_id
1 'polypeptide(L)'
;MIARITLLLGFLLALAVAAEQQTQGRAGGQSYIVGISPFLAKKDKDEVYRKLVSFIVEEIPLSSRVAIYDAFNLKTVSTFALPELRAFQSPKTRANQLKEQLSDIRKFLATAHQPPQTSNMTFEAAIRLPQFLDFLTAQQQGASGANLLLIGSPLYLDEKEPAFAMVNGLFPSDGHLHAARADSIYGLKERSSALRGLVAHWAFPGDPWLSQAHQDRVHRFWSLFFAGQQGQLRAFAGDLPTVFGAALNPSSKPAMFTINANDKKIEMLRVMREVAATDWLTGELNPNRVLPRPSKTVGPMKIGIRWGGDIDLDLYAAPEPGREALYFENTRIPEGYYFKDHRSSPDRDYEFVEFEAPIDAWKANARINFYEGHKSGGASGEIRIEFDGRIYTGAFHLAADSGNKGRTGRGQADYWVTIDIPHILKLKEPIAAR
;
A
#
# COMPACT_ATOMS: atom_id res chain seq x y z
N MET A 1 65.32 -10.45 -29.40
CA MET A 1 64.90 -11.54 -28.49
C MET A 1 63.82 -11.14 -27.47
N ILE A 2 63.46 -9.85 -27.35
CA ILE A 2 62.49 -9.35 -26.35
C ILE A 2 61.04 -9.32 -26.87
N ALA A 3 60.83 -9.34 -28.19
CA ALA A 3 59.51 -9.23 -28.80
C ALA A 3 58.68 -10.54 -28.85
N ARG A 4 59.22 -11.68 -28.40
CA ARG A 4 58.51 -12.99 -28.43
C ARG A 4 57.91 -13.40 -27.07
N ILE A 5 58.21 -12.68 -25.98
CA ILE A 5 57.69 -12.99 -24.64
C ILE A 5 56.36 -12.27 -24.36
N THR A 6 56.10 -11.13 -25.00
CA THR A 6 54.87 -10.35 -24.79
C THR A 6 53.62 -10.99 -25.41
N LEU A 7 53.79 -11.83 -26.44
CA LEU A 7 52.66 -12.50 -27.11
C LEU A 7 52.10 -13.70 -26.32
N LEU A 8 52.92 -14.35 -25.48
CA LEU A 8 52.47 -15.47 -24.65
C LEU A 8 51.75 -15.01 -23.38
N LEU A 9 52.06 -13.82 -22.84
CA LEU A 9 51.40 -13.29 -21.66
C LEU A 9 49.99 -12.76 -21.95
N GLY A 10 49.76 -12.21 -23.15
CA GLY A 10 48.42 -11.79 -23.59
C GLY A 10 47.46 -12.96 -23.84
N PHE A 11 47.96 -14.12 -24.26
CA PHE A 11 47.14 -15.30 -24.51
C PHE A 11 46.74 -16.03 -23.20
N LEU A 12 47.59 -15.97 -22.17
CA LEU A 12 47.28 -16.51 -20.84
C LEU A 12 46.27 -15.64 -20.06
N LEU A 13 46.26 -14.33 -20.27
CA LEU A 13 45.25 -13.44 -19.65
C LEU A 13 43.87 -13.56 -20.31
N ALA A 14 43.81 -13.83 -21.62
CA ALA A 14 42.56 -14.07 -22.34
C ALA A 14 41.89 -15.40 -21.94
N LEU A 15 42.68 -16.41 -21.56
CA LEU A 15 42.15 -17.70 -21.08
C LEU A 15 41.58 -17.62 -19.65
N ALA A 16 42.06 -16.71 -18.80
CA ALA A 16 41.52 -16.51 -17.45
C ALA A 16 40.14 -15.81 -17.48
N VAL A 17 39.94 -14.85 -18.38
CA VAL A 17 38.65 -14.16 -18.53
C VAL A 17 37.63 -15.02 -19.30
N ALA A 18 38.09 -15.88 -20.22
CA ALA A 18 37.21 -16.84 -20.91
C ALA A 18 36.79 -18.03 -20.03
N ALA A 19 37.63 -18.45 -19.07
CA ALA A 19 37.31 -19.53 -18.15
C ALA A 19 36.20 -19.17 -17.13
N GLU A 20 35.97 -17.89 -16.87
CA GLU A 20 34.91 -17.41 -15.97
C GLU A 20 33.52 -17.39 -16.64
N GLN A 21 33.46 -17.47 -17.98
CA GLN A 21 32.20 -17.52 -18.74
C GLN A 21 31.75 -18.94 -19.15
N GLN A 22 32.58 -19.98 -18.96
CA GLN A 22 32.29 -21.34 -19.47
C GLN A 22 31.95 -22.42 -18.43
N THR A 23 31.84 -22.09 -17.14
CA THR A 23 31.18 -22.95 -16.13
C THR A 23 29.66 -22.73 -16.08
N GLN A 24 29.01 -22.58 -17.25
CA GLN A 24 27.56 -22.74 -17.42
C GLN A 24 27.18 -24.21 -17.75
N GLY A 25 27.98 -25.17 -17.30
CA GLY A 25 27.62 -26.58 -17.33
C GLY A 25 26.67 -26.92 -16.19
N ARG A 26 25.38 -27.12 -16.54
CA ARG A 26 24.29 -27.81 -15.83
C ARG A 26 24.65 -28.58 -14.54
N ALA A 27 25.07 -27.90 -13.47
CA ALA A 27 24.92 -28.42 -12.12
C ALA A 27 23.54 -27.98 -11.64
N GLY A 28 22.66 -28.93 -11.32
CA GLY A 28 21.25 -28.71 -10.95
C GLY A 28 21.03 -28.02 -9.60
N GLY A 29 21.89 -27.07 -9.24
CA GLY A 29 21.77 -26.28 -8.02
C GLY A 29 20.69 -25.21 -8.11
N GLN A 30 20.17 -24.83 -6.94
CA GLN A 30 19.11 -23.81 -6.85
C GLN A 30 19.68 -22.41 -7.07
N SER A 31 18.93 -21.55 -7.76
CA SER A 31 19.29 -20.13 -7.93
C SER A 31 18.47 -19.28 -6.98
N TYR A 32 19.13 -18.38 -6.26
CA TYR A 32 18.51 -17.39 -5.37
C TYR A 32 18.85 -15.99 -5.85
N ILE A 33 17.82 -15.21 -6.12
CA ILE A 33 17.91 -13.80 -6.47
C ILE A 33 17.34 -13.02 -5.29
N VAL A 34 18.07 -12.06 -4.75
CA VAL A 34 17.63 -11.26 -3.61
C VAL A 34 17.55 -9.81 -4.04
N GLY A 35 16.34 -9.25 -4.07
CA GLY A 35 16.12 -7.82 -4.27
C GLY A 35 15.88 -7.14 -2.94
N ILE A 36 16.73 -6.19 -2.55
CA ILE A 36 16.65 -5.48 -1.27
C ILE A 36 16.41 -3.99 -1.53
N SER A 37 15.50 -3.38 -0.76
CA SER A 37 15.36 -1.92 -0.76
C SER A 37 16.59 -1.23 -0.13
N PRO A 38 17.13 -0.16 -0.75
CA PRO A 38 18.16 0.67 -0.12
C PRO A 38 17.60 1.55 1.02
N PHE A 39 16.27 1.72 1.10
CA PHE A 39 15.58 2.67 1.97
C PHE A 39 14.95 2.04 3.22
N LEU A 40 15.47 0.89 3.65
CA LEU A 40 15.09 0.25 4.91
C LEU A 40 15.43 1.14 6.11
N ALA A 41 14.59 1.13 7.15
CA ALA A 41 14.91 1.83 8.39
C ALA A 41 16.15 1.22 9.04
N LYS A 42 16.88 2.01 9.84
CA LYS A 42 18.14 1.57 10.46
C LYS A 42 18.00 0.27 11.26
N LYS A 43 16.92 0.13 12.03
CA LYS A 43 16.63 -1.08 12.81
C LYS A 43 16.45 -2.32 11.91
N ASP A 44 15.79 -2.15 10.76
CA ASP A 44 15.48 -3.24 9.85
C ASP A 44 16.72 -3.65 9.05
N LYS A 45 17.63 -2.71 8.74
CA LYS A 45 18.90 -2.99 8.06
C LYS A 45 19.77 -3.99 8.84
N ASP A 46 19.90 -3.80 10.15
CA ASP A 46 20.69 -4.70 11.01
C ASP A 46 20.05 -6.09 11.11
N GLU A 47 18.72 -6.16 11.20
CA GLU A 47 17.97 -7.42 11.21
C GLU A 47 18.08 -8.16 9.88
N VAL A 48 17.83 -7.46 8.76
CA VAL A 48 17.94 -7.98 7.39
C VAL A 48 19.35 -8.53 7.16
N TYR A 49 20.40 -7.79 7.53
CA TYR A 49 21.77 -8.27 7.40
C TYR A 49 21.98 -9.59 8.16
N ARG A 50 21.64 -9.62 9.45
CA ARG A 50 21.82 -10.82 10.29
C ARG A 50 21.08 -12.02 9.76
N LYS A 51 19.80 -11.86 9.40
CA LYS A 51 18.95 -12.95 8.93
C LYS A 51 19.36 -13.43 7.55
N LEU A 52 19.68 -12.53 6.63
CA LEU A 52 20.14 -12.89 5.29
C LEU A 52 21.49 -13.61 5.33
N VAL A 53 22.43 -13.16 6.16
CA VAL A 53 23.73 -13.83 6.32
C VAL A 53 23.54 -15.23 6.90
N SER A 54 22.73 -15.39 7.96
CA SER A 54 22.40 -16.71 8.54
C SER A 54 21.77 -17.62 7.48
N PHE A 55 20.78 -17.14 6.72
CA PHE A 55 20.20 -17.88 5.61
C PHE A 55 21.24 -18.35 4.58
N ILE A 56 22.16 -17.48 4.17
CA ILE A 56 23.23 -17.80 3.20
C ILE A 56 24.24 -18.82 3.75
N VAL A 57 24.67 -18.67 5.01
CA VAL A 57 25.76 -19.47 5.57
C VAL A 57 25.30 -20.76 6.25
N GLU A 58 24.03 -20.85 6.64
CA GLU A 58 23.49 -21.98 7.41
C GLU A 58 22.45 -22.78 6.63
N GLU A 59 21.59 -22.13 5.84
CA GLU A 59 20.36 -22.77 5.37
C GLU A 59 20.35 -23.12 3.88
N ILE A 60 20.90 -22.27 3.01
CA ILE A 60 20.84 -22.53 1.56
C ILE A 60 21.62 -23.81 1.18
N PRO A 61 21.12 -24.62 0.24
CA PRO A 61 21.79 -25.83 -0.21
C PRO A 61 23.15 -25.55 -0.87
N LEU A 62 24.04 -26.55 -0.88
CA LEU A 62 25.24 -26.50 -1.73
C LEU A 62 24.85 -26.51 -3.22
N SER A 63 25.80 -26.18 -4.08
CA SER A 63 25.59 -25.95 -5.52
C SER A 63 24.69 -24.76 -5.85
N SER A 64 24.23 -24.00 -4.83
CA SER A 64 23.36 -22.85 -5.04
C SER A 64 24.12 -21.65 -5.60
N ARG A 65 23.43 -20.85 -6.42
CA ARG A 65 23.91 -19.55 -6.90
C ARG A 65 23.11 -18.45 -6.22
N VAL A 66 23.79 -17.39 -5.77
CA VAL A 66 23.14 -16.27 -5.09
C VAL A 66 23.53 -14.97 -5.79
N ALA A 67 22.53 -14.16 -6.14
CA ALA A 67 22.72 -12.83 -6.69
C ALA A 67 21.88 -11.84 -5.89
N ILE A 68 22.50 -10.78 -5.37
CA ILE A 68 21.88 -9.79 -4.49
C ILE A 68 21.92 -8.44 -5.20
N TYR A 69 20.80 -7.74 -5.19
CA TYR A 69 20.57 -6.51 -5.92
C TYR A 69 19.95 -5.44 -5.04
N ASP A 70 20.30 -4.19 -5.34
CA ASP A 70 19.52 -3.02 -5.01
C ASP A 70 18.30 -2.99 -5.95
N ALA A 71 17.13 -3.36 -5.42
CA ALA A 71 15.90 -3.50 -6.19
C ALA A 71 15.23 -2.17 -6.54
N PHE A 72 15.76 -1.04 -6.06
CA PHE A 72 15.28 0.29 -6.42
C PHE A 72 16.17 0.92 -7.50
N ASN A 73 17.49 0.92 -7.29
CA ASN A 73 18.47 1.50 -8.21
C ASN A 73 18.90 0.55 -9.33
N LEU A 74 18.44 -0.70 -9.31
CA LEU A 74 18.71 -1.73 -10.32
C LEU A 74 20.22 -2.03 -10.45
N LYS A 75 20.91 -2.17 -9.32
CA LYS A 75 22.35 -2.41 -9.26
C LYS A 75 22.66 -3.74 -8.57
N THR A 76 23.65 -4.46 -9.07
CA THR A 76 24.20 -5.63 -8.40
C THR A 76 24.96 -5.19 -7.14
N VAL A 77 24.66 -5.83 -6.01
CA VAL A 77 25.36 -5.66 -4.74
C VAL A 77 26.43 -6.73 -4.58
N SER A 78 26.06 -8.00 -4.81
CA SER A 78 26.99 -9.12 -4.70
C SER A 78 26.50 -10.35 -5.46
N THR A 79 27.42 -11.18 -5.94
CA THR A 79 27.12 -12.45 -6.61
C THR A 79 28.13 -13.52 -6.21
N PHE A 80 27.68 -14.74 -5.94
CA PHE A 80 28.54 -15.87 -5.62
C PHE A 80 27.84 -17.21 -5.85
N ALA A 81 28.61 -18.30 -5.82
CA ALA A 81 28.11 -19.66 -5.85
C ALA A 81 28.66 -20.46 -4.67
N LEU A 82 27.85 -21.35 -4.12
CA LEU A 82 28.28 -22.33 -3.13
C LEU A 82 28.71 -23.61 -3.84
N PRO A 83 29.99 -24.00 -3.79
CA PRO A 83 30.45 -25.22 -4.44
C PRO A 83 29.97 -26.47 -3.69
N GLU A 84 29.86 -27.59 -4.40
CA GLU A 84 29.51 -28.91 -3.85
C GLU A 84 30.71 -29.57 -3.14
N LEU A 85 31.24 -28.89 -2.12
CA LEU A 85 32.40 -29.36 -1.36
C LEU A 85 32.00 -29.58 0.10
N ARG A 86 32.42 -30.72 0.67
CA ARG A 86 32.15 -31.06 2.08
C ARG A 86 32.57 -29.97 3.06
N ALA A 87 33.66 -29.26 2.77
CA ALA A 87 34.12 -28.13 3.59
C ALA A 87 33.08 -27.00 3.71
N PHE A 88 32.25 -26.79 2.68
CA PHE A 88 31.18 -25.81 2.66
C PHE A 88 29.92 -26.27 3.41
N GLN A 89 29.88 -27.47 3.99
CA GLN A 89 28.80 -27.83 4.93
C GLN A 89 28.91 -27.07 6.27
N SER A 90 30.10 -26.54 6.60
CA SER A 90 30.32 -25.75 7.81
C SER A 90 29.96 -24.28 7.58
N PRO A 91 29.04 -23.69 8.37
CA PRO A 91 28.71 -22.27 8.29
C PRO A 91 29.93 -21.35 8.47
N LYS A 92 30.86 -21.74 9.35
CA LYS A 92 32.12 -21.01 9.57
C LYS A 92 32.98 -20.96 8.31
N THR A 93 33.07 -22.08 7.58
CA THR A 93 33.81 -22.12 6.31
C THR A 93 33.12 -21.23 5.27
N ARG A 94 31.79 -21.32 5.13
CA ARG A 94 31.04 -20.46 4.20
C ARG A 94 31.28 -18.98 4.50
N ALA A 95 31.13 -18.57 5.76
CA ALA A 95 31.35 -17.19 6.19
C ALA A 95 32.77 -16.69 5.88
N ASN A 96 33.78 -17.54 6.07
CA ASN A 96 35.17 -17.19 5.76
C ASN A 96 35.42 -17.07 4.25
N GLN A 97 34.90 -18.00 3.45
CA GLN A 97 35.09 -18.02 2.00
C GLN A 97 34.29 -16.91 1.30
N LEU A 98 33.15 -16.51 1.86
CA LEU A 98 32.29 -15.45 1.33
C LEU A 98 32.53 -14.08 1.98
N LYS A 99 33.65 -13.90 2.71
CA LYS A 99 33.87 -12.70 3.53
C LYS A 99 33.75 -11.39 2.74
N GLU A 100 34.25 -11.36 1.51
CA GLU A 100 34.19 -10.17 0.66
C GLU A 100 32.73 -9.88 0.24
N GLN A 101 32.01 -10.90 -0.21
CA GLN A 101 30.62 -10.79 -0.63
C GLN A 101 29.71 -10.37 0.54
N LEU A 102 29.89 -10.97 1.72
CA LEU A 102 29.16 -10.58 2.92
C LEU A 102 29.51 -9.15 3.37
N SER A 103 30.76 -8.72 3.18
CA SER A 103 31.18 -7.33 3.43
C SER A 103 30.47 -6.35 2.50
N ASP A 104 30.27 -6.69 1.23
CA ASP A 104 29.58 -5.83 0.28
C ASP A 104 28.08 -5.67 0.61
N ILE A 105 27.43 -6.76 1.04
CA ILE A 105 26.05 -6.70 1.59
C ILE A 105 26.00 -5.77 2.80
N ARG A 106 26.96 -5.93 3.74
CA ARG A 106 27.04 -5.10 4.95
C ARG A 106 27.22 -3.63 4.60
N LYS A 107 28.15 -3.31 3.68
CA LYS A 107 28.39 -1.95 3.20
C LYS A 107 27.12 -1.35 2.59
N PHE A 108 26.46 -2.09 1.69
CA PHE A 108 25.22 -1.65 1.06
C PHE A 108 24.13 -1.28 2.08
N LEU A 109 23.91 -2.13 3.07
CA LEU A 109 22.91 -1.87 4.12
C LEU A 109 23.34 -0.73 5.05
N ALA A 110 24.64 -0.61 5.36
CA ALA A 110 25.17 0.47 6.20
C ALA A 110 25.16 1.85 5.50
N THR A 111 25.19 1.88 4.16
CA THR A 111 25.12 3.12 3.39
C THR A 111 23.78 3.83 3.61
N ALA A 112 23.85 5.13 3.90
CA ALA A 112 22.69 6.01 3.92
C ALA A 112 22.34 6.41 2.48
N HIS A 113 21.41 5.68 1.87
CA HIS A 113 20.89 6.00 0.54
C HIS A 113 19.88 7.14 0.66
N GLN A 114 20.06 8.20 -0.11
CA GLN A 114 19.10 9.31 -0.12
C GLN A 114 17.87 8.90 -0.94
N PRO A 115 16.66 8.87 -0.33
CA PRO A 115 15.45 8.66 -1.10
C PRO A 115 15.19 9.86 -2.01
N PRO A 116 14.44 9.66 -3.11
CA PRO A 116 13.97 10.77 -3.91
C PRO A 116 13.17 11.78 -3.07
N GLN A 117 13.39 13.08 -3.31
CA GLN A 117 12.72 14.15 -2.58
C GLN A 117 11.45 14.58 -3.31
N THR A 118 10.30 14.11 -2.84
CA THR A 118 8.98 14.52 -3.37
C THR A 118 8.08 14.91 -2.21
N SER A 119 7.25 15.94 -2.38
CA SER A 119 6.44 16.51 -1.29
C SER A 119 5.36 15.57 -0.74
N ASN A 120 4.95 14.57 -1.52
CA ASN A 120 3.74 13.78 -1.26
C ASN A 120 4.00 12.25 -1.15
N MET A 121 5.26 11.79 -1.16
CA MET A 121 5.58 10.36 -1.08
C MET A 121 6.73 10.09 -0.10
N THR A 122 6.57 9.05 0.71
CA THR A 122 7.64 8.50 1.56
C THR A 122 8.16 7.22 0.92
N PHE A 123 9.44 7.19 0.54
CA PHE A 123 10.06 6.02 -0.12
C PHE A 123 10.51 4.94 0.89
N GLU A 124 9.81 4.80 2.01
CA GLU A 124 10.18 3.86 3.07
C GLU A 124 10.20 2.43 2.51
N ALA A 125 11.37 1.80 2.59
CA ALA A 125 11.63 0.47 2.06
C ALA A 125 11.21 0.27 0.57
N ALA A 126 11.09 1.34 -0.23
CA ALA A 126 10.58 1.22 -1.60
C ALA A 126 11.47 0.32 -2.49
N ILE A 127 10.82 -0.48 -3.34
CA ILE A 127 11.45 -1.20 -4.45
C ILE A 127 10.69 -0.91 -5.75
N ARG A 128 11.38 -0.96 -6.89
CA ARG A 128 10.77 -0.72 -8.21
C ARG A 128 10.51 -2.04 -8.90
N LEU A 129 9.62 -2.85 -8.32
CA LEU A 129 9.47 -4.26 -8.69
C LEU A 129 9.27 -4.49 -10.21
N PRO A 130 8.37 -3.80 -10.93
CA PRO A 130 8.22 -4.02 -12.36
C PRO A 130 9.52 -3.80 -13.14
N GLN A 131 10.26 -2.73 -12.83
CA GLN A 131 11.54 -2.40 -13.46
C GLN A 131 12.65 -3.35 -13.01
N PHE A 132 12.61 -3.82 -11.77
CA PHE A 132 13.56 -4.79 -11.26
C PHE A 132 13.42 -6.14 -11.97
N LEU A 133 12.19 -6.58 -12.23
CA LEU A 133 11.93 -7.80 -13.00
C LEU A 133 12.34 -7.65 -14.47
N ASP A 134 12.14 -6.47 -15.06
CA ASP A 134 12.63 -6.16 -16.41
C ASP A 134 14.15 -6.26 -16.47
N PHE A 135 14.82 -5.68 -15.47
CA PHE A 135 16.27 -5.73 -15.33
C PHE A 135 16.76 -7.19 -15.21
N LEU A 136 16.13 -8.02 -14.37
CA LEU A 136 16.50 -9.43 -14.23
C LEU A 136 16.30 -10.22 -15.53
N THR A 137 15.21 -9.96 -16.25
CA THR A 137 14.90 -10.60 -17.53
C THR A 137 15.94 -10.21 -18.59
N ALA A 138 16.30 -8.93 -18.68
CA ALA A 138 17.31 -8.42 -19.60
C ALA A 138 18.72 -8.99 -19.31
N GLN A 139 19.04 -9.24 -18.04
CA GLN A 139 20.29 -9.87 -17.63
C GLN A 139 20.28 -11.40 -17.75
N GLN A 140 19.17 -12.01 -18.22
CA GLN A 140 18.96 -13.46 -18.25
C GLN A 140 19.14 -14.13 -16.86
N GLN A 141 18.95 -13.36 -15.79
CA GLN A 141 19.11 -13.84 -14.41
C GLN A 141 17.86 -14.57 -13.89
N GLY A 142 16.76 -14.60 -14.65
CA GLY A 142 15.51 -15.31 -14.32
C GLY A 142 15.40 -16.73 -14.87
N ALA A 143 16.47 -17.53 -14.77
CA ALA A 143 16.43 -18.92 -15.26
C ALA A 143 15.25 -19.70 -14.63
N SER A 144 14.61 -20.56 -15.44
CA SER A 144 13.50 -21.41 -15.00
C SER A 144 13.85 -22.13 -13.70
N GLY A 145 13.10 -21.86 -12.63
CA GLY A 145 13.29 -22.47 -11.31
C GLY A 145 14.06 -21.65 -10.28
N ALA A 146 14.37 -20.37 -10.55
CA ALA A 146 14.99 -19.49 -9.55
C ALA A 146 13.99 -19.06 -8.45
N ASN A 147 14.50 -18.93 -7.22
CA ASN A 147 13.79 -18.31 -6.11
C ASN A 147 14.13 -16.81 -6.05
N LEU A 148 13.13 -15.95 -6.11
CA LEU A 148 13.26 -14.52 -5.93
C LEU A 148 12.84 -14.14 -4.50
N LEU A 149 13.77 -13.63 -3.70
CA LEU A 149 13.52 -13.07 -2.38
C LEU A 149 13.44 -11.56 -2.50
N LEU A 150 12.28 -10.98 -2.21
CA LEU A 150 12.08 -9.52 -2.17
C LEU A 150 12.06 -9.07 -0.72
N ILE A 151 12.90 -8.08 -0.38
CA ILE A 151 12.99 -7.50 0.96
C ILE A 151 12.76 -5.99 0.84
N GLY A 152 11.53 -5.57 1.09
CA GLY A 152 11.12 -4.17 0.95
C GLY A 152 9.60 -4.00 0.88
N SER A 153 9.16 -2.75 0.82
CA SER A 153 7.75 -2.38 0.73
C SER A 153 7.09 -2.99 -0.51
N PRO A 154 5.88 -3.56 -0.36
CA PRO A 154 5.08 -4.05 -1.46
C PRO A 154 4.26 -2.95 -2.13
N LEU A 155 4.27 -1.74 -1.58
CA LEU A 155 3.65 -0.58 -2.20
C LEU A 155 4.61 -0.01 -3.25
N TYR A 156 4.19 -0.05 -4.51
CA TYR A 156 4.99 0.50 -5.59
C TYR A 156 5.08 2.02 -5.46
N LEU A 157 6.31 2.55 -5.53
CA LEU A 157 6.62 3.97 -5.48
C LEU A 157 7.73 4.31 -6.48
N ASP A 158 7.50 5.31 -7.32
CA ASP A 158 8.49 5.87 -8.24
C ASP A 158 8.14 7.34 -8.51
N GLU A 159 9.09 8.24 -8.28
CA GLU A 159 8.92 9.68 -8.53
C GLU A 159 8.64 10.00 -10.01
N LYS A 160 9.08 9.14 -10.92
CA LYS A 160 8.93 9.33 -12.37
C LYS A 160 7.57 8.86 -12.87
N GLU A 161 6.89 8.02 -12.09
CA GLU A 161 5.63 7.37 -12.43
C GLU A 161 4.60 7.53 -11.31
N PRO A 162 4.36 8.76 -10.80
CA PRO A 162 3.56 8.97 -9.60
C PRO A 162 2.08 8.58 -9.77
N ALA A 163 1.59 8.56 -11.02
CA ALA A 163 0.23 8.14 -11.36
C ALA A 163 -0.04 6.65 -11.05
N PHE A 164 1.00 5.84 -10.90
CA PHE A 164 0.90 4.42 -10.58
C PHE A 164 1.28 4.12 -9.11
N ALA A 165 1.57 5.13 -8.30
CA ALA A 165 2.01 4.94 -6.93
C ALA A 165 0.90 4.36 -6.04
N MET A 166 1.21 3.33 -5.24
CA MET A 166 0.28 2.70 -4.29
C MET A 166 0.23 3.46 -2.95
N VAL A 167 0.09 4.79 -3.00
CA VAL A 167 0.02 5.67 -1.83
C VAL A 167 -1.42 5.82 -1.33
N ASN A 168 -1.59 6.12 -0.04
CA ASN A 168 -2.89 6.51 0.52
C ASN A 168 -4.01 5.47 0.26
N GLY A 169 -3.67 4.17 0.33
CA GLY A 169 -4.62 3.08 0.10
C GLY A 169 -4.99 2.84 -1.37
N LEU A 170 -4.25 3.42 -2.32
CA LEU A 170 -4.41 3.13 -3.74
C LEU A 170 -3.75 1.79 -4.11
N PHE A 171 -4.42 1.04 -4.98
CA PHE A 171 -3.92 -0.17 -5.62
C PHE A 171 -4.41 -0.23 -7.08
N PRO A 172 -3.70 -0.93 -7.98
CA PRO A 172 -4.08 -0.93 -9.39
C PRO A 172 -5.29 -1.86 -9.64
N SER A 173 -6.19 -1.43 -10.52
CA SER A 173 -7.22 -2.27 -11.14
C SER A 173 -6.63 -3.40 -12.00
N ASP A 174 -7.44 -4.39 -12.35
CA ASP A 174 -7.01 -5.48 -13.24
C ASP A 174 -6.81 -4.99 -14.69
N GLY A 175 -7.40 -3.83 -15.06
CA GLY A 175 -7.17 -3.20 -16.36
C GLY A 175 -5.69 -2.89 -16.62
N HIS A 176 -4.91 -2.61 -15.57
CA HIS A 176 -3.46 -2.47 -15.67
C HIS A 176 -2.76 -3.74 -16.18
N LEU A 177 -3.23 -4.93 -15.80
CA LEU A 177 -2.65 -6.21 -16.22
C LEU A 177 -2.96 -6.53 -17.68
N HIS A 178 -4.03 -5.95 -18.24
CA HIS A 178 -4.39 -6.08 -19.65
C HIS A 178 -3.65 -5.10 -20.57
N ALA A 179 -3.05 -4.06 -20.00
CA ALA A 179 -2.40 -2.98 -20.73
C ALA A 179 -1.06 -3.41 -21.37
N ALA A 180 -0.62 -2.64 -22.36
CA ALA A 180 0.76 -2.67 -22.81
C ALA A 180 1.66 -1.99 -21.77
N ARG A 181 2.94 -2.36 -21.74
CA ARG A 181 3.90 -1.73 -20.82
C ARG A 181 4.05 -0.22 -21.03
N ALA A 182 3.83 0.25 -22.25
CA ALA A 182 3.88 1.68 -22.59
C ALA A 182 2.73 2.48 -21.94
N ASP A 183 1.58 1.85 -21.73
CA ASP A 183 0.39 2.48 -21.14
C ASP A 183 0.36 2.33 -19.61
N SER A 184 0.96 1.25 -19.09
CA SER A 184 1.11 1.05 -17.65
C SER A 184 2.38 0.29 -17.30
N ILE A 185 3.03 0.71 -16.21
CA ILE A 185 4.17 -0.01 -15.63
C ILE A 185 3.88 -1.46 -15.25
N TYR A 186 2.60 -1.80 -15.04
CA TYR A 186 2.15 -3.14 -14.69
C TYR A 186 1.67 -3.97 -15.89
N GLY A 187 1.73 -3.40 -17.10
CA GLY A 187 1.24 -4.03 -18.33
C GLY A 187 1.92 -5.37 -18.62
N LEU A 188 1.12 -6.39 -18.94
CA LEU A 188 1.60 -7.75 -19.17
C LEU A 188 1.61 -8.18 -20.64
N LYS A 189 1.06 -7.36 -21.56
CA LYS A 189 0.86 -7.73 -22.96
C LYS A 189 2.15 -8.23 -23.63
N GLU A 190 3.28 -7.62 -23.33
CA GLU A 190 4.60 -7.99 -23.85
C GLU A 190 5.40 -8.93 -22.93
N ARG A 191 4.84 -9.36 -21.79
CA ARG A 191 5.57 -10.03 -20.69
C ARG A 191 5.03 -11.40 -20.29
N SER A 192 4.11 -11.97 -21.07
CA SER A 192 3.32 -13.14 -20.68
C SER A 192 4.11 -14.40 -20.28
N SER A 193 5.42 -14.47 -20.57
CA SER A 193 6.32 -15.54 -20.14
C SER A 193 7.64 -15.05 -19.55
N ALA A 194 7.76 -13.77 -19.21
CA ALA A 194 9.01 -13.16 -18.77
C ALA A 194 9.56 -13.79 -17.47
N LEU A 195 8.68 -14.34 -16.64
CA LEU A 195 9.01 -14.89 -15.32
C LEU A 195 8.78 -16.41 -15.26
N ARG A 196 8.80 -17.11 -16.40
CA ARG A 196 8.53 -18.55 -16.46
C ARG A 196 9.40 -19.33 -15.47
N GLY A 197 8.75 -19.95 -14.49
CA GLY A 197 9.40 -20.79 -13.49
C GLY A 197 10.06 -20.03 -12.34
N LEU A 198 9.95 -18.70 -12.29
CA LEU A 198 10.40 -17.89 -11.16
C LEU A 198 9.41 -18.03 -10.00
N VAL A 199 9.91 -18.28 -8.79
CA VAL A 199 9.10 -18.33 -7.57
C VAL A 199 9.53 -17.20 -6.64
N ALA A 200 8.66 -16.21 -6.46
CA ALA A 200 8.88 -15.07 -5.61
C ALA A 200 8.38 -15.29 -4.19
N HIS A 201 9.11 -14.75 -3.23
CA HIS A 201 8.82 -14.73 -1.81
C HIS A 201 9.13 -13.33 -1.29
N TRP A 202 8.16 -12.67 -0.68
CA TRP A 202 8.24 -11.25 -0.37
C TRP A 202 8.12 -10.99 1.13
N ALA A 203 9.19 -10.48 1.72
CA ALA A 203 9.24 -9.97 3.08
C ALA A 203 9.11 -8.45 3.07
N PHE A 204 8.14 -7.92 3.80
CA PHE A 204 7.96 -6.47 3.95
C PHE A 204 8.09 -6.08 5.42
N PRO A 205 9.17 -5.39 5.83
CA PRO A 205 9.33 -4.98 7.20
C PRO A 205 8.29 -3.91 7.58
N GLY A 206 7.78 -3.99 8.82
CA GLY A 206 6.81 -3.04 9.35
C GLY A 206 5.35 -3.35 8.98
N ASP A 207 4.50 -2.33 9.06
CA ASP A 207 3.08 -2.40 8.71
C ASP A 207 2.77 -1.29 7.69
N PRO A 208 3.03 -1.51 6.39
CA PRO A 208 2.80 -0.49 5.36
C PRO A 208 1.31 -0.32 5.02
N TRP A 209 0.40 -1.01 5.73
CA TRP A 209 -0.97 -1.17 5.29
C TRP A 209 -1.89 -0.10 5.89
N LEU A 210 -2.74 0.50 5.04
CA LEU A 210 -3.85 1.33 5.51
C LEU A 210 -4.91 0.51 6.26
N SER A 211 -5.12 -0.74 5.84
CA SER A 211 -6.07 -1.70 6.42
C SER A 211 -5.77 -3.12 5.92
N GLN A 212 -6.38 -4.13 6.54
CA GLN A 212 -6.29 -5.51 6.05
C GLN A 212 -6.81 -5.66 4.62
N ALA A 213 -7.92 -5.01 4.28
CA ALA A 213 -8.45 -4.99 2.92
C ALA A 213 -7.42 -4.43 1.92
N HIS A 214 -6.64 -3.41 2.31
CA HIS A 214 -5.57 -2.89 1.45
C HIS A 214 -4.47 -3.90 1.22
N GLN A 215 -4.01 -4.57 2.29
CA GLN A 215 -3.04 -5.65 2.17
C GLN A 215 -3.53 -6.75 1.22
N ASP A 216 -4.78 -7.19 1.36
CA ASP A 216 -5.36 -8.26 0.55
C ASP A 216 -5.46 -7.86 -0.93
N ARG A 217 -5.83 -6.61 -1.23
CA ARG A 217 -5.90 -6.10 -2.61
C ARG A 217 -4.52 -6.01 -3.26
N VAL A 218 -3.51 -5.50 -2.54
CA VAL A 218 -2.13 -5.41 -3.03
C VAL A 218 -1.53 -6.81 -3.23
N HIS A 219 -1.73 -7.72 -2.26
CA HIS A 219 -1.26 -9.11 -2.36
C HIS A 219 -1.90 -9.83 -3.56
N ARG A 220 -3.23 -9.70 -3.73
CA ARG A 220 -3.94 -10.23 -4.90
C ARG A 220 -3.34 -9.68 -6.19
N PHE A 221 -3.17 -8.37 -6.29
CA PHE A 221 -2.66 -7.72 -7.49
C PHE A 221 -1.27 -8.26 -7.88
N TRP A 222 -0.33 -8.30 -6.93
CA TRP A 222 1.01 -8.82 -7.20
C TRP A 222 1.01 -10.31 -7.56
N SER A 223 0.16 -11.11 -6.92
CA SER A 223 0.01 -12.53 -7.27
C SER A 223 -0.42 -12.71 -8.72
N LEU A 224 -1.39 -11.91 -9.18
CA LEU A 224 -1.83 -11.90 -10.57
C LEU A 224 -0.75 -11.36 -11.53
N PHE A 225 -0.02 -10.33 -11.13
CA PHE A 225 1.08 -9.77 -11.91
C PHE A 225 2.21 -10.78 -12.15
N PHE A 226 2.58 -11.58 -11.13
CA PHE A 226 3.53 -12.68 -11.29
C PHE A 226 2.94 -13.82 -12.15
N ALA A 227 1.71 -14.25 -11.85
CA ALA A 227 1.04 -15.35 -12.55
C ALA A 227 0.88 -15.08 -14.04
N GLY A 228 0.49 -13.85 -14.41
CA GLY A 228 0.33 -13.44 -15.81
C GLY A 228 1.64 -13.41 -16.61
N GLN A 229 2.80 -13.55 -15.96
CA GLN A 229 4.12 -13.68 -16.59
C GLN A 229 4.70 -15.10 -16.47
N GLN A 230 3.87 -16.09 -16.09
CA GLN A 230 4.24 -17.48 -15.79
C GLN A 230 5.19 -17.64 -14.58
N GLY A 231 5.24 -16.65 -13.70
CA GLY A 231 5.88 -16.74 -12.38
C GLY A 231 4.87 -17.06 -11.27
N GLN A 232 5.35 -17.13 -10.04
CA GLN A 232 4.50 -17.34 -8.86
C GLN A 232 4.93 -16.42 -7.71
N LEU A 233 3.97 -15.83 -7.00
CA LEU A 233 4.21 -15.25 -5.68
C LEU A 233 3.74 -16.27 -4.64
N ARG A 234 4.68 -16.86 -3.88
CA ARG A 234 4.40 -17.99 -2.99
C ARG A 234 4.28 -17.59 -1.53
N ALA A 235 5.14 -16.69 -1.07
CA ALA A 235 5.08 -16.14 0.27
C ALA A 235 5.00 -14.62 0.23
N PHE A 236 4.17 -14.06 1.10
CA PHE A 236 3.93 -12.63 1.23
C PHE A 236 3.70 -12.34 2.71
N ALA A 237 4.75 -11.95 3.44
CA ALA A 237 4.72 -11.86 4.90
C ALA A 237 5.50 -10.66 5.46
N GLY A 238 5.13 -10.26 6.67
CA GLY A 238 5.77 -9.15 7.40
C GLY A 238 7.11 -9.50 8.05
N ASP A 239 7.60 -10.73 7.89
CA ASP A 239 8.81 -11.23 8.54
C ASP A 239 9.68 -12.09 7.61
N LEU A 240 11.00 -11.99 7.79
CA LEU A 240 12.00 -12.73 7.01
C LEU A 240 11.98 -14.25 7.26
N PRO A 241 11.86 -14.75 8.51
CA PRO A 241 11.83 -16.19 8.77
C PRO A 241 10.76 -16.94 7.98
N THR A 242 9.53 -16.42 7.91
CA THR A 242 8.43 -17.02 7.13
C THR A 242 8.78 -17.12 5.64
N VAL A 243 9.36 -16.05 5.08
CA VAL A 243 9.72 -15.95 3.67
C VAL A 243 10.90 -16.86 3.31
N PHE A 244 11.94 -16.91 4.15
CA PHE A 244 13.08 -17.80 3.97
C PHE A 244 12.69 -19.27 4.11
N GLY A 245 11.86 -19.59 5.11
CA GLY A 245 11.32 -20.94 5.29
C GLY A 245 10.51 -21.41 4.08
N ALA A 246 9.70 -20.53 3.48
CA ALA A 246 8.96 -20.83 2.25
C ALA A 246 9.87 -21.00 1.01
N ALA A 247 10.99 -20.28 0.94
CA ALA A 247 11.96 -20.41 -0.14
C ALA A 247 12.76 -21.72 -0.09
N LEU A 248 12.97 -22.27 1.11
CA LEU A 248 13.61 -23.58 1.29
C LEU A 248 12.63 -24.75 1.10
N ASN A 249 11.34 -24.52 1.37
CA ASN A 249 10.31 -25.55 1.36
C ASN A 249 9.31 -25.34 0.21
N PRO A 250 9.47 -26.02 -0.93
CA PRO A 250 8.62 -25.80 -2.09
C PRO A 250 7.17 -26.32 -1.94
N SER A 251 6.81 -26.90 -0.78
CA SER A 251 5.53 -27.54 -0.53
C SER A 251 4.38 -26.56 -0.27
N SER A 252 4.65 -25.28 0.02
CA SER A 252 3.59 -24.29 0.20
C SER A 252 2.92 -23.97 -1.14
N LYS A 253 1.58 -24.10 -1.17
CA LYS A 253 0.79 -23.74 -2.35
C LYS A 253 0.67 -22.21 -2.42
N PRO A 254 0.94 -21.59 -3.58
CA PRO A 254 0.69 -20.17 -3.75
C PRO A 254 -0.82 -19.89 -3.68
N ALA A 255 -1.17 -18.67 -3.28
CA ALA A 255 -2.56 -18.21 -3.37
C ALA A 255 -3.02 -18.20 -4.83
N MET A 256 -4.25 -18.67 -5.07
CA MET A 256 -4.83 -18.69 -6.41
C MET A 256 -5.84 -17.56 -6.55
N PHE A 257 -5.57 -16.64 -7.48
CA PHE A 257 -6.45 -15.54 -7.84
C PHE A 257 -6.72 -15.58 -9.34
N THR A 258 -7.81 -14.95 -9.77
CA THR A 258 -8.16 -14.80 -11.19
C THR A 258 -8.29 -13.33 -11.57
N ILE A 259 -7.77 -12.99 -12.75
CA ILE A 259 -7.96 -11.66 -13.37
C ILE A 259 -9.44 -11.52 -13.75
N ASN A 260 -10.05 -10.39 -13.39
CA ASN A 260 -11.37 -10.02 -13.84
C ASN A 260 -11.32 -9.56 -15.31
N ALA A 261 -11.76 -10.44 -16.22
CA ALA A 261 -11.72 -10.16 -17.65
C ALA A 261 -12.54 -8.93 -18.07
N ASN A 262 -13.50 -8.48 -17.27
CA ASN A 262 -14.35 -7.32 -17.59
C ASN A 262 -13.74 -5.98 -17.13
N ASP A 263 -12.74 -6.02 -16.25
CA ASP A 263 -12.06 -4.82 -15.77
C ASP A 263 -10.97 -4.42 -16.77
N LYS A 264 -11.32 -3.52 -17.70
CA LYS A 264 -10.42 -3.06 -18.78
C LYS A 264 -9.87 -1.65 -18.57
N LYS A 265 -10.37 -0.94 -17.57
CA LYS A 265 -10.00 0.46 -17.36
C LYS A 265 -8.68 0.52 -16.59
N ILE A 266 -7.74 1.30 -17.11
CA ILE A 266 -6.45 1.53 -16.44
C ILE A 266 -6.69 2.61 -15.39
N GLU A 267 -6.89 2.20 -14.15
CA GLU A 267 -7.06 3.12 -13.03
C GLU A 267 -6.53 2.58 -11.70
N MET A 268 -6.03 3.50 -10.87
CA MET A 268 -5.71 3.21 -9.48
C MET A 268 -7.01 3.29 -8.67
N LEU A 269 -7.38 2.18 -8.04
CA LEU A 269 -8.54 2.08 -7.16
C LEU A 269 -8.12 2.41 -5.74
N ARG A 270 -8.98 3.10 -5.01
CA ARG A 270 -8.80 3.31 -3.57
C ARG A 270 -9.52 2.22 -2.82
N VAL A 271 -8.87 1.67 -1.79
CA VAL A 271 -9.58 0.84 -0.80
C VAL A 271 -10.57 1.75 -0.09
N MET A 272 -11.81 1.74 -0.55
CA MET A 272 -12.93 2.19 0.25
C MET A 272 -12.92 1.31 1.50
N ARG A 273 -12.96 1.93 2.69
CA ARG A 273 -13.12 1.13 3.90
C ARG A 273 -14.33 0.25 3.72
N GLU A 274 -14.17 -1.06 3.97
CA GLU A 274 -15.30 -1.96 4.21
C GLU A 274 -15.91 -1.62 5.58
N VAL A 275 -16.45 -0.41 5.68
CA VAL A 275 -17.74 -0.24 6.31
C VAL A 275 -18.65 -0.90 5.29
N ALA A 276 -19.53 -1.82 5.69
CA ALA A 276 -20.54 -2.32 4.77
C ALA A 276 -21.20 -1.10 4.11
N ALA A 277 -20.80 -0.75 2.88
CA ALA A 277 -21.22 0.49 2.23
C ALA A 277 -22.74 0.47 1.99
N THR A 278 -23.29 -0.75 1.98
CA THR A 278 -24.71 -1.05 2.01
C THR A 278 -25.36 -0.64 3.34
N ASP A 279 -24.71 -0.81 4.49
CA ASP A 279 -25.30 -0.56 5.81
C ASP A 279 -25.25 0.93 6.22
N TRP A 280 -24.24 1.69 5.79
CA TRP A 280 -24.20 3.14 6.09
C TRP A 280 -25.36 3.90 5.45
N LEU A 281 -25.65 3.63 4.18
CA LEU A 281 -26.66 4.34 3.39
C LEU A 281 -28.06 3.77 3.59
N THR A 282 -28.20 2.44 3.65
CA THR A 282 -29.52 1.78 3.65
C THR A 282 -29.85 1.01 4.91
N GLY A 283 -28.89 0.86 5.83
CA GLY A 283 -29.10 0.15 7.09
C GLY A 283 -30.10 0.88 7.97
N GLU A 284 -31.24 0.24 8.23
CA GLU A 284 -32.07 0.60 9.38
C GLU A 284 -31.31 0.23 10.65
N LEU A 285 -30.67 1.22 11.26
CA LEU A 285 -30.02 1.03 12.54
C LEU A 285 -31.09 0.73 13.57
N ASN A 286 -30.96 -0.40 14.27
CA ASN A 286 -31.86 -0.71 15.38
C ASN A 286 -31.74 0.40 16.44
N PRO A 287 -32.78 1.22 16.67
CA PRO A 287 -32.70 2.37 17.57
C PRO A 287 -32.45 1.96 19.02
N ASN A 288 -32.69 0.68 19.37
CA ASN A 288 -32.44 0.12 20.69
C ASN A 288 -31.01 -0.41 20.88
N ARG A 289 -30.16 -0.37 19.83
CA ARG A 289 -28.79 -0.84 19.94
C ARG A 289 -27.95 0.15 20.74
N VAL A 290 -27.62 -0.22 21.98
CA VAL A 290 -26.67 0.55 22.79
C VAL A 290 -25.25 0.36 22.24
N LEU A 291 -24.77 1.35 21.50
CA LEU A 291 -23.39 1.36 21.03
C LEU A 291 -22.43 1.81 22.15
N PRO A 292 -21.29 1.12 22.34
CA PRO A 292 -20.25 1.55 23.26
C PRO A 292 -19.52 2.80 22.74
N ARG A 293 -18.95 3.58 23.67
CA ARG A 293 -18.08 4.73 23.36
C ARG A 293 -16.94 4.30 22.41
N PRO A 294 -16.50 5.16 21.47
CA PRO A 294 -15.27 4.94 20.70
C PRO A 294 -14.08 4.61 21.59
N SER A 295 -13.18 3.75 21.13
CA SER A 295 -11.94 3.38 21.84
C SER A 295 -10.83 4.42 21.72
N LYS A 296 -10.94 5.30 20.72
CA LYS A 296 -10.01 6.40 20.41
C LYS A 296 -10.80 7.68 20.16
N THR A 297 -10.13 8.83 20.23
CA THR A 297 -10.73 10.15 19.96
C THR A 297 -10.16 10.81 18.70
N VAL A 298 -9.04 10.31 18.20
CA VAL A 298 -8.46 10.74 16.91
C VAL A 298 -8.65 9.61 15.93
N GLY A 299 -9.28 9.93 14.81
CA GLY A 299 -9.55 8.95 13.79
C GLY A 299 -10.20 9.58 12.59
N PRO A 300 -10.24 8.84 11.49
CA PRO A 300 -11.01 9.25 10.34
C PRO A 300 -12.51 9.23 10.69
N MET A 301 -13.29 10.09 10.04
CA MET A 301 -14.68 10.35 10.42
C MET A 301 -15.55 10.58 9.20
N LYS A 302 -16.77 10.04 9.21
CA LYS A 302 -17.79 10.34 8.22
C LYS A 302 -19.00 10.95 8.92
N ILE A 303 -19.53 12.04 8.40
CA ILE A 303 -20.71 12.73 8.96
C ILE A 303 -21.74 12.83 7.85
N GLY A 304 -22.93 12.29 8.07
CA GLY A 304 -24.04 12.36 7.12
C GLY A 304 -25.30 12.91 7.75
N ILE A 305 -26.13 13.57 6.96
CA ILE A 305 -27.44 14.08 7.36
C ILE A 305 -28.54 13.57 6.42
N ARG A 306 -29.74 13.39 6.99
CA ARG A 306 -30.95 13.03 6.27
C ARG A 306 -32.13 13.76 6.89
N TRP A 307 -33.04 14.28 6.07
CA TRP A 307 -34.24 14.98 6.51
C TRP A 307 -35.43 14.60 5.63
N GLY A 308 -36.63 14.96 6.06
CA GLY A 308 -37.86 14.77 5.28
C GLY A 308 -38.46 16.10 4.78
N GLY A 309 -39.05 16.07 3.59
CA GLY A 309 -39.74 17.21 2.97
C GLY A 309 -39.01 17.82 1.78
N ASP A 310 -39.72 18.66 1.03
CA ASP A 310 -39.18 19.37 -0.14
C ASP A 310 -38.48 20.66 0.29
N ILE A 311 -37.34 20.48 0.96
CA ILE A 311 -36.46 21.54 1.46
C ILE A 311 -35.01 21.16 1.21
N ASP A 312 -34.16 22.17 1.12
CA ASP A 312 -32.73 22.07 0.86
C ASP A 312 -31.95 22.39 2.15
N LEU A 313 -31.18 21.42 2.62
CA LEU A 313 -30.34 21.54 3.80
C LEU A 313 -28.89 21.24 3.45
N ASP A 314 -27.99 22.15 3.77
CA ASP A 314 -26.56 21.99 3.48
C ASP A 314 -25.78 21.51 4.71
N LEU A 315 -24.92 20.50 4.51
CA LEU A 315 -23.94 20.06 5.50
C LEU A 315 -22.60 20.79 5.32
N TYR A 316 -22.15 21.44 6.39
CA TYR A 316 -20.83 22.03 6.52
C TYR A 316 -20.02 21.27 7.55
N ALA A 317 -18.80 20.83 7.23
CA ALA A 317 -17.92 20.19 8.20
C ALA A 317 -16.45 20.55 8.02
N ALA A 318 -15.74 20.82 9.13
CA ALA A 318 -14.31 21.15 9.17
C ALA A 318 -13.57 20.25 10.18
N PRO A 319 -12.28 19.93 9.94
CA PRO A 319 -11.51 19.04 10.82
C PRO A 319 -11.26 19.63 12.22
N GLU A 320 -11.17 20.96 12.32
CA GLU A 320 -11.10 21.73 13.56
C GLU A 320 -11.56 23.18 13.34
N PRO A 321 -11.83 23.98 14.39
CA PRO A 321 -12.32 25.34 14.23
C PRO A 321 -11.31 26.23 13.50
N GLY A 322 -11.79 27.02 12.53
CA GLY A 322 -10.97 27.95 11.75
C GLY A 322 -10.26 27.33 10.53
N ARG A 323 -10.41 26.01 10.31
CA ARG A 323 -10.00 25.37 9.05
C ARG A 323 -11.09 25.51 7.99
N GLU A 324 -10.70 25.30 6.73
CA GLU A 324 -11.64 25.26 5.62
C GLU A 324 -12.68 24.15 5.84
N ALA A 325 -13.95 24.48 5.63
CA ALA A 325 -15.05 23.54 5.72
C ALA A 325 -15.32 22.89 4.35
N LEU A 326 -15.68 21.63 4.38
CA LEU A 326 -16.28 20.88 3.28
C LEU A 326 -17.78 21.17 3.22
N TYR A 327 -18.27 21.50 2.02
CA TYR A 327 -19.68 21.73 1.66
C TYR A 327 -19.81 21.73 0.12
N PHE A 328 -21.00 21.98 -0.43
CA PHE A 328 -21.25 21.85 -1.87
C PHE A 328 -20.36 22.74 -2.78
N GLU A 329 -19.92 23.92 -2.34
CA GLU A 329 -18.98 24.77 -3.11
C GLU A 329 -17.50 24.48 -2.82
N ASN A 330 -17.19 23.78 -1.72
CA ASN A 330 -15.83 23.37 -1.36
C ASN A 330 -15.77 21.87 -1.10
N THR A 331 -15.80 21.09 -2.18
CA THR A 331 -16.03 19.65 -2.08
C THR A 331 -14.81 18.83 -1.72
N ARG A 332 -13.62 19.44 -1.63
CA ARG A 332 -12.36 18.74 -1.34
C ARG A 332 -11.40 19.64 -0.56
N ILE A 333 -10.82 19.10 0.50
CA ILE A 333 -9.68 19.66 1.25
C ILE A 333 -8.62 18.56 1.45
N PRO A 334 -7.41 18.86 1.95
CA PRO A 334 -6.39 17.83 2.20
C PRO A 334 -6.88 16.70 3.11
N GLU A 335 -7.73 17.02 4.08
CA GLU A 335 -8.22 16.09 5.11
C GLU A 335 -9.41 15.24 4.66
N GLY A 336 -10.15 15.61 3.61
CA GLY A 336 -11.41 14.94 3.26
C GLY A 336 -12.14 15.50 2.05
N TYR A 337 -13.37 15.01 1.85
CA TYR A 337 -14.25 15.43 0.76
C TYR A 337 -15.73 15.46 1.16
N TYR A 338 -16.49 16.24 0.41
CA TYR A 338 -17.95 16.29 0.45
C TYR A 338 -18.52 15.40 -0.66
N PHE A 339 -19.58 14.66 -0.34
CA PHE A 339 -20.25 13.78 -1.29
C PHE A 339 -21.73 14.13 -1.38
N LYS A 340 -22.09 14.59 -2.59
CA LYS A 340 -23.44 14.73 -3.14
C LYS A 340 -24.34 15.72 -2.40
N ASP A 341 -24.67 16.79 -3.12
CA ASP A 341 -25.66 17.80 -2.75
C ASP A 341 -27.08 17.31 -3.07
N HIS A 342 -27.99 17.46 -2.10
CA HIS A 342 -29.38 17.05 -2.17
C HIS A 342 -30.33 18.24 -1.98
N ARG A 343 -30.76 18.84 -3.10
CA ARG A 343 -31.73 19.97 -3.11
C ARG A 343 -33.14 19.65 -2.57
N SER A 344 -33.41 18.37 -2.34
CA SER A 344 -34.66 17.85 -1.79
C SER A 344 -34.36 16.59 -0.98
N SER A 345 -35.19 16.31 0.02
CA SER A 345 -35.02 15.18 0.95
C SER A 345 -34.46 13.91 0.29
N PRO A 346 -33.31 13.41 0.78
CA PRO A 346 -32.81 12.12 0.34
C PRO A 346 -33.61 11.02 1.06
N ASP A 347 -34.80 10.67 0.56
CA ASP A 347 -35.71 9.67 1.16
C ASP A 347 -34.99 8.38 1.64
N ARG A 348 -33.91 7.98 0.95
CA ARG A 348 -33.12 6.78 1.26
C ARG A 348 -31.60 6.99 1.21
N ASP A 349 -31.13 8.23 1.17
CA ASP A 349 -29.72 8.56 1.00
C ASP A 349 -29.27 9.52 2.10
N TYR A 350 -27.97 9.83 2.14
CA TYR A 350 -27.42 10.85 3.03
C TYR A 350 -26.58 11.81 2.19
N GLU A 351 -26.72 13.09 2.44
CA GLU A 351 -25.66 14.05 2.16
C GLU A 351 -24.56 13.84 3.21
N PHE A 352 -23.30 13.71 2.79
CA PHE A 352 -22.23 13.44 3.75
C PHE A 352 -20.88 14.07 3.42
N VAL A 353 -20.09 14.25 4.47
CA VAL A 353 -18.67 14.58 4.44
C VAL A 353 -17.86 13.40 4.98
N GLU A 354 -16.74 13.10 4.35
CA GLU A 354 -15.78 12.10 4.82
C GLU A 354 -14.39 12.72 5.00
N PHE A 355 -13.88 12.66 6.24
CA PHE A 355 -12.51 12.94 6.59
C PHE A 355 -11.68 11.65 6.47
N GLU A 356 -10.89 11.58 5.40
CA GLU A 356 -9.99 10.46 5.13
C GLU A 356 -8.79 10.48 6.08
N ALA A 357 -8.31 11.69 6.41
CA ALA A 357 -7.25 11.91 7.39
C ALA A 357 -7.79 11.74 8.83
N PRO A 358 -6.97 11.27 9.79
CA PRO A 358 -7.35 11.25 11.20
C PRO A 358 -7.61 12.66 11.72
N ILE A 359 -8.81 12.89 12.26
CA ILE A 359 -9.21 14.13 12.93
C ILE A 359 -9.58 13.87 14.38
N ASP A 360 -9.45 14.89 15.23
CA ASP A 360 -9.84 14.82 16.63
C ASP A 360 -11.35 15.07 16.78
N ALA A 361 -12.08 14.07 17.27
CA ALA A 361 -13.53 14.13 17.47
C ALA A 361 -13.97 15.24 18.45
N TRP A 362 -13.07 15.74 19.29
CA TRP A 362 -13.33 16.89 20.16
C TRP A 362 -13.26 18.24 19.47
N LYS A 363 -12.53 18.31 18.35
CA LYS A 363 -12.28 19.55 17.62
C LYS A 363 -13.10 19.65 16.35
N ALA A 364 -13.45 18.52 15.75
CA ALA A 364 -14.30 18.45 14.57
C ALA A 364 -15.53 19.35 14.73
N ASN A 365 -15.80 20.17 13.71
CA ASN A 365 -16.93 21.10 13.72
C ASN A 365 -17.83 20.75 12.54
N ALA A 366 -19.13 20.54 12.80
CA ALA A 366 -20.10 20.38 11.74
C ALA A 366 -21.40 21.14 12.06
N ARG A 367 -22.02 21.68 11.02
CA ARG A 367 -23.24 22.49 11.10
C ARG A 367 -24.15 22.17 9.91
N ILE A 368 -25.44 22.33 10.11
CA ILE A 368 -26.47 22.17 9.09
C ILE A 368 -27.11 23.54 8.86
N ASN A 369 -27.26 23.94 7.59
CA ASN A 369 -27.96 25.16 7.21
C ASN A 369 -29.31 24.85 6.56
N PHE A 370 -30.36 25.60 6.90
CA PHE A 370 -31.59 25.63 6.11
C PHE A 370 -31.39 26.60 4.94
N TYR A 371 -31.05 26.07 3.77
CA TYR A 371 -30.68 26.88 2.60
C TYR A 371 -31.90 27.34 1.82
N GLU A 372 -32.76 26.43 1.37
CA GLU A 372 -33.93 26.74 0.54
C GLU A 372 -35.17 25.92 0.92
N GLY A 373 -36.36 26.48 0.69
CA GLY A 373 -37.64 25.83 0.93
C GLY A 373 -38.43 26.46 2.09
N HIS A 374 -39.59 25.87 2.38
CA HIS A 374 -40.48 26.28 3.47
C HIS A 374 -41.02 25.07 4.20
N LYS A 375 -40.94 25.08 5.53
CA LYS A 375 -41.47 24.02 6.39
C LYS A 375 -41.95 24.63 7.70
N SER A 376 -43.27 24.65 7.90
CA SER A 376 -43.87 25.19 9.12
C SER A 376 -43.44 24.39 10.35
N GLY A 377 -43.00 25.11 11.39
CA GLY A 377 -42.46 24.53 12.61
C GLY A 377 -41.01 24.08 12.47
N GLY A 378 -40.31 24.45 11.40
CA GLY A 378 -38.90 24.17 11.21
C GLY A 378 -38.55 22.82 10.57
N ALA A 379 -37.26 22.62 10.29
CA ALA A 379 -36.72 21.39 9.72
C ALA A 379 -36.17 20.47 10.81
N SER A 380 -36.35 19.15 10.63
CA SER A 380 -35.81 18.13 11.53
C SER A 380 -35.31 16.95 10.71
N GLY A 381 -34.34 16.24 11.27
CA GLY A 381 -33.77 15.08 10.60
C GLY A 381 -32.83 14.27 11.50
N GLU A 382 -32.12 13.36 10.85
CA GLU A 382 -31.17 12.43 11.44
C GLU A 382 -29.74 12.82 11.06
N ILE A 383 -28.82 12.67 12.02
CA ILE A 383 -27.38 12.73 11.81
C ILE A 383 -26.82 11.31 11.99
N ARG A 384 -25.95 10.88 11.08
CA ARG A 384 -25.09 9.71 11.28
C ARG A 384 -23.64 10.12 11.35
N ILE A 385 -22.89 9.56 12.30
CA ILE A 385 -21.44 9.71 12.39
C ILE A 385 -20.79 8.35 12.38
N GLU A 386 -19.93 8.08 11.39
CA GLU A 386 -19.06 6.92 11.39
C GLU A 386 -17.75 7.29 12.07
N PHE A 387 -17.40 6.55 13.11
CA PHE A 387 -16.16 6.76 13.81
C PHE A 387 -15.72 5.48 14.51
N ASP A 388 -14.43 5.17 14.41
CA ASP A 388 -13.85 3.95 15.02
C ASP A 388 -14.58 2.65 14.59
N GLY A 389 -14.96 2.58 13.31
CA GLY A 389 -15.65 1.42 12.71
C GLY A 389 -17.09 1.22 13.18
N ARG A 390 -17.72 2.25 13.77
CA ARG A 390 -19.09 2.20 14.29
C ARG A 390 -19.90 3.39 13.80
N ILE A 391 -21.22 3.21 13.68
CA ILE A 391 -22.15 4.24 13.24
C ILE A 391 -22.97 4.75 14.42
N TYR A 392 -22.80 6.02 14.77
CA TYR A 392 -23.55 6.70 15.84
C TYR A 392 -24.65 7.55 15.21
N THR A 393 -25.79 7.64 15.88
CA THR A 393 -26.96 8.39 15.39
C THR A 393 -27.31 9.53 16.34
N GLY A 394 -27.65 10.68 15.78
CA GLY A 394 -28.24 11.82 16.48
C GLY A 394 -29.44 12.36 15.72
N ALA A 395 -30.15 13.31 16.34
CA ALA A 395 -31.24 14.05 15.71
C ALA A 395 -30.89 15.54 15.71
N PHE A 396 -31.47 16.29 14.77
CA PHE A 396 -31.37 17.75 14.75
C PHE A 396 -32.73 18.41 14.52
N HIS A 397 -32.80 19.67 14.91
CA HIS A 397 -33.93 20.55 14.66
C HIS A 397 -33.44 21.97 14.35
N LEU A 398 -34.03 22.60 13.34
CA LEU A 398 -33.80 23.97 12.88
C LEU A 398 -35.10 24.75 13.08
N ALA A 399 -35.05 25.87 13.79
CA ALA A 399 -36.24 26.63 14.17
C ALA A 399 -36.81 27.48 13.03
N ALA A 400 -36.01 27.84 12.02
CA ALA A 400 -36.47 28.67 10.90
C ALA A 400 -37.52 27.94 10.05
N ASP A 401 -38.60 28.65 9.72
CA ASP A 401 -39.67 28.11 8.86
C ASP A 401 -39.32 28.16 7.36
N SER A 402 -38.25 28.83 6.97
CA SER A 402 -37.85 28.99 5.56
C SER A 402 -36.33 29.07 5.44
N GLY A 403 -35.80 28.75 4.26
CA GLY A 403 -34.38 28.80 3.99
C GLY A 403 -33.80 30.23 3.90
N ASN A 404 -32.52 30.39 4.25
CA ASN A 404 -31.86 31.69 4.20
C ASN A 404 -31.34 32.07 2.80
N LYS A 405 -31.20 31.13 1.86
CA LYS A 405 -30.61 31.32 0.51
C LYS A 405 -29.25 32.03 0.55
N GLY A 406 -28.41 31.69 1.53
CA GLY A 406 -27.10 32.32 1.72
C GLY A 406 -27.14 33.77 2.25
N ARG A 407 -28.32 34.30 2.63
CA ARG A 407 -28.41 35.63 3.26
C ARG A 407 -27.63 35.64 4.58
N THR A 408 -26.97 36.75 4.88
CA THR A 408 -26.30 37.02 6.16
C THR A 408 -27.06 38.11 6.96
N GLY A 409 -26.84 38.22 8.28
CA GLY A 409 -27.43 39.31 9.08
C GLY A 409 -27.98 38.90 10.46
N ARG A 410 -28.91 39.70 11.00
CA ARG A 410 -29.61 39.36 12.26
C ARG A 410 -30.54 38.16 12.05
N GLY A 411 -30.60 37.26 13.03
CA GLY A 411 -31.44 36.05 12.97
C GLY A 411 -30.79 34.85 12.29
N GLN A 412 -29.50 34.92 11.92
CA GLN A 412 -28.81 33.76 11.32
C GLN A 412 -28.80 32.54 12.24
N ALA A 413 -28.81 32.71 13.55
CA ALA A 413 -28.82 31.58 14.48
C ALA A 413 -29.99 30.61 14.23
N ASP A 414 -31.14 31.09 13.72
CA ASP A 414 -32.33 30.26 13.54
C ASP A 414 -32.24 29.33 12.33
N TYR A 415 -31.37 29.64 11.37
CA TYR A 415 -31.16 28.88 10.12
C TYR A 415 -30.01 27.89 10.22
N TRP A 416 -29.32 27.82 11.37
CA TRP A 416 -28.16 26.97 11.55
C TRP A 416 -28.29 26.15 12.82
N VAL A 417 -27.96 24.86 12.73
CA VAL A 417 -27.81 23.99 13.91
C VAL A 417 -26.42 23.40 13.93
N THR A 418 -25.78 23.41 15.10
CA THR A 418 -24.47 22.79 15.30
C THR A 418 -24.65 21.32 15.68
N ILE A 419 -23.86 20.45 15.07
CA ILE A 419 -23.80 19.03 15.40
C ILE A 419 -22.82 18.85 16.57
N ASP A 420 -23.30 18.46 17.76
CA ASP A 420 -22.42 18.13 18.90
C ASP A 420 -21.83 16.72 18.71
N ILE A 421 -20.78 16.65 17.90
CA ILE A 421 -20.09 15.40 17.57
C ILE A 421 -19.68 14.62 18.84
N PRO A 422 -19.02 15.23 19.84
CA PRO A 422 -18.71 14.55 21.10
C PRO A 422 -19.94 13.96 21.80
N HIS A 423 -21.09 14.64 21.79
CA HIS A 423 -22.31 14.11 22.40
C HIS A 423 -22.84 12.90 21.64
N ILE A 424 -22.94 12.98 20.29
CA ILE A 424 -23.42 11.86 19.44
C ILE A 424 -22.50 10.63 19.57
N LEU A 425 -21.19 10.85 19.67
CA LEU A 425 -20.19 9.80 19.89
C LEU A 425 -20.13 9.32 21.36
N LYS A 426 -20.98 9.83 22.25
CA LYS A 426 -21.01 9.51 23.68
C LYS A 426 -19.69 9.82 24.41
N LEU A 427 -18.91 10.77 23.90
CA LEU A 427 -17.66 11.27 24.50
C LEU A 427 -17.92 12.28 25.63
N LYS A 428 -19.08 12.95 25.63
CA LYS A 428 -19.59 13.73 26.77
C LYS A 428 -20.67 12.95 27.51
N GLU A 429 -20.75 13.12 28.83
CA GLU A 429 -21.91 12.66 29.60
C GLU A 429 -23.19 13.35 29.09
N PRO A 430 -24.36 12.69 29.17
CA PRO A 430 -25.62 13.36 28.90
C PRO A 430 -25.73 14.59 29.81
N ILE A 431 -25.96 15.77 29.23
CA ILE A 431 -26.35 16.92 30.03
C ILE A 431 -27.71 16.54 30.60
N ALA A 432 -27.79 16.32 31.92
CA ALA A 432 -29.06 16.07 32.58
C ALA A 432 -30.01 17.22 32.21
N ALA A 433 -31.12 16.90 31.56
CA ALA A 433 -32.13 17.89 31.18
C ALA A 433 -32.53 18.66 32.45
N ARG A 434 -32.21 19.96 32.47
CA ARG A 434 -32.61 20.88 33.54
C ARG A 434 -33.96 21.50 33.23
#